data_AF-A0A7J6S2D9-F1
#
_entry.id   AF-A0A7J6S2D9-F1
#
_cell.length_a   1.000
_cell.length_b   1.000
_cell.length_c   1.000
_cell.angle_alpha   90.00
_cell.angle_beta   90.00
_cell.angle_gamma   90.00
#
_symmetry.space_group_name_H-M   'P 1'
#
loop_
_entity.id
_entity.type
_entity.pdbx_description
1 polymer ?
#
loop_
_entity_poly.entity_id
_entity_poly.type
_entity_poly.pdbx_seq_one_letter_code
_entity_poly.pdbx_strand_id
1 'polypeptide(L)'
;PRSGVVLKMVENFLDGITFVMMNSGMATMIQNRFSWNLNPRVRRAHAALKRAADFTRNAIYKRRAELEAGEESRKDILDQLIQSDTDALGGNLLGFIVAGSETVAISLSWLTYTLCKYPDVQAKARAEAMSLGHDPTTADDLVNLPYLEACVLENIRAQAVDQTFPRVNSEPSEIDGKP
;
A
#
# COMPACT_ATOMS: atom_id res chain seq x y z
N PRO A 1 -12.77 5.12 -27.03
CA PRO A 1 -11.54 4.30 -26.94
C PRO A 1 -10.72 4.48 -25.65
N ARG A 2 -10.67 5.69 -25.05
CA ARG A 2 -9.81 6.03 -23.89
C ARG A 2 -10.38 5.72 -22.49
N SER A 3 -11.66 5.36 -22.37
CA SER A 3 -12.34 5.04 -21.11
C SER A 3 -12.18 3.57 -20.67
N GLY A 4 -11.98 2.65 -21.62
CA GLY A 4 -11.94 1.20 -21.35
C GLY A 4 -10.74 0.75 -20.54
N VAL A 5 -9.56 1.36 -20.76
CA VAL A 5 -8.33 1.02 -20.04
C VAL A 5 -8.43 1.40 -18.55
N VAL A 6 -9.08 2.53 -18.26
CA VAL A 6 -9.35 2.99 -16.88
C VAL A 6 -10.28 2.06 -16.15
N LEU A 7 -11.37 1.69 -16.84
CA LEU A 7 -12.36 0.79 -16.30
C LEU A 7 -11.71 -0.56 -15.99
N LYS A 8 -10.96 -1.12 -16.95
CA LYS A 8 -10.26 -2.41 -16.81
C LYS A 8 -9.21 -2.41 -15.69
N MET A 9 -8.50 -1.31 -15.52
CA MET A 9 -7.53 -1.13 -14.43
C MET A 9 -8.20 -1.09 -13.05
N VAL A 10 -9.31 -0.35 -12.93
CA VAL A 10 -10.10 -0.30 -11.69
C VAL A 10 -10.79 -1.64 -11.44
N GLU A 11 -11.30 -2.30 -12.49
CA GLU A 11 -11.91 -3.63 -12.45
C GLU A 11 -10.92 -4.68 -11.93
N ASN A 12 -9.73 -4.81 -12.52
CA ASN A 12 -8.74 -5.79 -12.05
C ASN A 12 -8.34 -5.59 -10.58
N PHE A 13 -8.18 -4.34 -10.15
CA PHE A 13 -7.87 -4.03 -8.75
C PHE A 13 -9.05 -4.33 -7.82
N LEU A 14 -10.26 -3.95 -8.24
CA LEU A 14 -11.50 -4.25 -7.52
C LEU A 14 -11.78 -5.75 -7.46
N ASP A 15 -11.45 -6.53 -8.48
CA ASP A 15 -11.60 -7.99 -8.48
C ASP A 15 -10.68 -8.63 -7.45
N GLY A 16 -9.42 -8.18 -7.37
CA GLY A 16 -8.47 -8.62 -6.35
C GLY A 16 -8.95 -8.27 -4.93
N ILE A 17 -9.40 -7.03 -4.70
CA ILE A 17 -9.97 -6.61 -3.41
C ILE A 17 -11.27 -7.36 -3.12
N THR A 18 -12.14 -7.56 -4.10
CA THR A 18 -13.43 -8.25 -3.94
C THR A 18 -13.18 -9.70 -3.58
N PHE A 19 -12.22 -10.38 -4.21
CA PHE A 19 -11.79 -11.72 -3.82
C PHE A 19 -11.33 -11.75 -2.36
N VAL A 20 -10.46 -10.83 -1.96
CA VAL A 20 -9.99 -10.71 -0.56
C VAL A 20 -11.15 -10.43 0.39
N MET A 21 -12.08 -9.54 0.03
CA MET A 21 -13.22 -9.16 0.86
C MET A 21 -14.30 -10.25 0.96
N MET A 22 -14.54 -11.00 -0.13
CA MET A 22 -15.50 -12.10 -0.17
C MET A 22 -14.97 -13.38 0.46
N ASN A 23 -13.64 -13.56 0.49
CA ASN A 23 -13.00 -14.74 1.07
C ASN A 23 -12.31 -14.48 2.42
N SER A 24 -12.29 -13.22 2.88
CA SER A 24 -12.06 -12.91 4.30
C SER A 24 -13.39 -12.94 5.04
N GLY A 25 -13.36 -13.12 6.36
CA GLY A 25 -14.57 -13.03 7.21
C GLY A 25 -15.33 -11.70 7.12
N MET A 26 -14.88 -10.76 6.29
CA MET A 26 -15.54 -9.50 5.93
C MET A 26 -16.66 -9.67 4.90
N ALA A 27 -16.81 -10.83 4.27
CA ALA A 27 -17.89 -11.11 3.31
C ALA A 27 -19.28 -10.81 3.90
N THR A 28 -19.48 -11.16 5.18
CA THR A 28 -20.72 -10.91 5.92
C THR A 28 -21.01 -9.43 6.17
N MET A 29 -19.98 -8.56 6.18
CA MET A 29 -20.15 -7.11 6.26
C MET A 29 -20.64 -6.48 4.95
N ILE A 30 -20.46 -7.17 3.81
CA ILE A 30 -20.72 -6.64 2.46
C ILE A 30 -21.91 -7.33 1.80
N GLN A 31 -22.18 -8.60 2.13
CA GLN A 31 -23.18 -9.45 1.47
C GLN A 31 -24.64 -8.93 1.55
N ASN A 32 -24.97 -7.94 2.40
CA ASN A 32 -26.36 -7.51 2.59
C ASN A 32 -26.59 -5.99 2.72
N ARG A 33 -25.93 -5.11 1.94
CA ARG A 33 -26.21 -3.66 2.10
C ARG A 33 -26.11 -2.73 0.86
N PHE A 34 -26.95 -3.02 -0.12
CA PHE A 34 -27.50 -2.11 -1.16
C PHE A 34 -26.85 -2.10 -2.56
N SER A 35 -27.72 -1.93 -3.56
CA SER A 35 -27.41 -1.64 -4.95
C SER A 35 -26.38 -0.50 -5.05
N TRP A 36 -25.34 -0.71 -5.86
CA TRP A 36 -24.13 0.12 -6.04
C TRP A 36 -24.38 1.64 -6.23
N ASN A 37 -25.59 2.06 -6.62
CA ASN A 37 -25.97 3.46 -6.83
C ASN A 37 -26.68 4.16 -5.65
N LEU A 38 -27.17 3.44 -4.65
CA LEU A 38 -28.07 3.99 -3.61
C LEU A 38 -27.38 4.29 -2.27
N ASN A 39 -26.11 3.89 -2.10
CA ASN A 39 -25.38 4.07 -0.84
C ASN A 39 -24.34 5.21 -0.95
N PRO A 40 -24.51 6.33 -0.22
CA PRO A 40 -23.55 7.45 -0.24
C PRO A 40 -22.12 7.08 0.17
N ARG A 41 -21.92 6.01 0.95
CA ARG A 41 -20.58 5.50 1.30
C ARG A 41 -19.93 4.80 0.10
N VAL A 42 -20.68 3.97 -0.60
CA VAL A 42 -20.23 3.27 -1.81
C VAL A 42 -19.91 4.25 -2.93
N ARG A 43 -20.75 5.28 -3.13
CA ARG A 43 -20.49 6.36 -4.10
C ARG A 43 -19.21 7.13 -3.76
N ARG A 44 -18.95 7.42 -2.48
CA ARG A 44 -17.70 8.07 -2.04
C ARG A 44 -16.48 7.18 -2.27
N ALA A 45 -16.57 5.89 -1.99
CA ALA A 45 -15.51 4.94 -2.24
C ALA A 45 -15.15 4.87 -3.74
N HIS A 46 -16.16 4.76 -4.62
CA HIS A 46 -15.94 4.80 -6.07
C HIS A 46 -15.29 6.12 -6.54
N ALA A 47 -15.75 7.26 -6.01
CA ALA A 47 -15.14 8.55 -6.34
C ALA A 47 -13.68 8.63 -5.86
N ALA A 48 -13.35 8.04 -4.72
CA ALA A 48 -11.97 7.96 -4.23
C ALA A 48 -11.09 7.07 -5.12
N LEU A 49 -11.55 5.86 -5.47
CA LEU A 49 -10.85 4.96 -6.37
C LEU A 49 -10.65 5.57 -7.75
N LYS A 50 -11.67 6.26 -8.29
CA LYS A 50 -11.56 6.99 -9.55
C LYS A 50 -10.48 8.07 -9.48
N ARG A 51 -10.39 8.83 -8.38
CA ARG A 51 -9.33 9.85 -8.19
C ARG A 51 -7.94 9.21 -8.15
N ALA A 52 -7.77 8.09 -7.45
CA ALA A 52 -6.51 7.36 -7.43
C ALA A 52 -6.12 6.82 -8.81
N ALA A 53 -7.09 6.28 -9.57
CA ALA A 53 -6.87 5.82 -10.93
C ALA A 53 -6.57 6.96 -11.92
N ASP A 54 -7.24 8.11 -11.79
CA ASP A 54 -6.96 9.30 -12.59
C ASP A 54 -5.55 9.85 -12.29
N PHE A 55 -5.14 9.89 -11.01
CA PHE A 55 -3.79 10.25 -10.60
C PHE A 55 -2.73 9.31 -11.21
N THR A 56 -2.94 8.00 -11.06
CA THR A 56 -2.04 6.97 -11.59
C THR A 56 -1.84 7.12 -13.10
N ARG A 57 -2.93 7.34 -13.83
CA ARG A 57 -2.89 7.54 -15.27
C ARG A 57 -2.15 8.81 -15.67
N ASN A 58 -2.39 9.91 -14.95
CA ASN A 58 -1.70 11.16 -15.21
C ASN A 58 -0.19 11.03 -14.98
N ALA A 59 0.24 10.26 -13.97
CA ALA A 59 1.64 9.96 -13.74
C ALA A 59 2.27 9.18 -14.91
N ILE A 60 1.58 8.15 -15.42
CA ILE A 60 2.04 7.37 -16.59
C ILE A 60 2.14 8.26 -17.84
N TYR A 61 1.10 9.04 -18.16
CA TYR A 61 1.11 9.88 -19.35
C TYR A 61 2.19 10.95 -19.28
N LYS A 62 2.36 11.58 -18.11
CA LYS A 62 3.42 12.55 -17.90
C LYS A 62 4.80 11.91 -18.14
N ARG A 63 5.07 10.75 -17.53
CA ARG A 63 6.36 10.08 -17.70
C ARG A 63 6.62 9.61 -19.14
N ARG A 64 5.60 9.12 -19.85
CA ARG A 64 5.73 8.78 -21.28
C ARG A 64 6.09 9.99 -22.12
N ALA A 65 5.43 11.13 -21.89
CA ALA A 65 5.75 12.38 -22.59
C ALA A 65 7.18 12.89 -22.30
N GLU A 66 7.64 12.77 -21.04
CA GLU A 66 9.03 13.09 -20.65
C GLU A 66 10.04 12.23 -21.44
N LEU A 67 9.82 10.91 -21.52
CA LEU A 67 10.68 9.99 -22.27
C LEU A 67 10.65 10.25 -23.79
N GLU A 68 9.49 10.53 -24.37
CA GLU A 68 9.34 10.89 -25.79
C GLU A 68 10.04 12.23 -26.13
N ALA A 69 10.07 13.16 -25.18
CA ALA A 69 10.81 14.42 -25.30
C ALA A 69 12.34 14.25 -25.16
N GLY A 70 12.82 13.03 -24.91
CA GLY A 70 14.23 12.71 -24.78
C GLY A 70 14.81 12.95 -23.38
N GLU A 71 13.97 13.10 -22.35
CA GLU A 71 14.46 13.10 -20.96
C GLU A 71 15.08 11.74 -20.60
N GLU A 72 16.16 11.77 -19.82
CA GLU A 72 16.80 10.54 -19.35
C GLU A 72 15.88 9.75 -18.42
N SER A 73 15.87 8.43 -18.59
CA SER A 73 15.19 7.51 -17.69
C SER A 73 15.73 7.65 -16.27
N ARG A 74 14.83 7.81 -15.31
CA ARG A 74 15.12 7.88 -13.87
C ARG A 74 15.46 6.51 -13.28
N LYS A 75 15.26 5.43 -14.04
CA LYS A 75 15.49 4.03 -13.63
C LYS A 75 14.70 3.65 -12.37
N ASP A 76 13.54 4.27 -12.19
CA ASP A 76 12.63 4.00 -11.07
C ASP A 76 11.62 2.89 -11.43
N ILE A 77 10.81 2.49 -10.44
CA ILE A 77 9.77 1.46 -10.62
C ILE A 77 8.79 1.86 -11.72
N LEU A 78 8.48 3.16 -11.87
CA LEU A 78 7.56 3.63 -12.91
C LEU A 78 8.15 3.42 -14.31
N ASP A 79 9.43 3.73 -14.51
CA ASP A 79 10.13 3.47 -15.77
C ASP A 79 10.16 1.98 -16.10
N GLN A 80 10.48 1.12 -15.12
CA GLN A 80 10.47 -0.33 -15.30
C GLN A 80 9.09 -0.85 -15.69
N LEU A 81 8.04 -0.35 -15.02
CA LEU A 81 6.66 -0.72 -15.33
C LEU A 81 6.27 -0.24 -16.74
N ILE A 82 6.64 0.99 -17.13
CA ILE A 82 6.38 1.53 -18.48
C ILE A 82 7.11 0.70 -19.54
N GLN A 83 8.37 0.33 -19.30
CA GLN A 83 9.17 -0.50 -20.22
C GLN A 83 8.58 -1.91 -20.38
N SER A 84 7.97 -2.46 -19.34
CA SER A 84 7.32 -3.78 -19.43
C SER A 84 6.07 -3.78 -20.32
N ASP A 85 5.48 -2.61 -20.61
CA ASP A 85 4.29 -2.35 -21.45
C ASP A 85 3.17 -3.41 -21.32
N THR A 86 2.97 -3.91 -20.10
CA THR A 86 1.93 -4.91 -19.83
C THR A 86 0.55 -4.27 -19.74
N ASP A 87 -0.49 -5.02 -20.12
CA ASP A 87 -1.89 -4.65 -19.85
C ASP A 87 -2.18 -4.40 -18.35
N ALA A 88 -1.29 -4.89 -17.47
CA ALA A 88 -1.37 -4.75 -16.02
C ALA A 88 -0.69 -3.48 -15.48
N LEU A 89 0.05 -2.72 -16.30
CA LEU A 89 0.80 -1.51 -15.90
C LEU A 89 -0.01 -0.59 -14.98
N GLY A 90 -1.21 -0.22 -15.42
CA GLY A 90 -2.08 0.67 -14.67
C GLY A 90 -2.47 0.08 -13.32
N GLY A 91 -2.93 -1.18 -13.30
CA GLY A 91 -3.36 -1.86 -12.09
C GLY A 91 -2.24 -2.03 -11.07
N ASN A 92 -1.05 -2.42 -11.53
CA ASN A 92 0.13 -2.58 -10.69
C ASN A 92 0.56 -1.25 -10.05
N LEU A 93 0.61 -0.17 -10.83
CA LEU A 93 0.99 1.15 -10.32
C LEU A 93 -0.03 1.69 -9.31
N LEU A 94 -1.34 1.51 -9.58
CA LEU A 94 -2.39 1.87 -8.62
C LEU A 94 -2.28 1.05 -7.35
N GLY A 95 -1.97 -0.25 -7.47
CA GLY A 95 -1.70 -1.13 -6.34
C GLY A 95 -0.58 -0.58 -5.45
N PHE A 96 0.56 -0.19 -6.02
CA PHE A 96 1.66 0.42 -5.26
C PHE A 96 1.25 1.71 -4.54
N ILE A 97 0.53 2.60 -5.24
CA ILE A 97 0.09 3.88 -4.67
C ILE A 97 -0.90 3.65 -3.52
N VAL A 98 -1.87 2.76 -3.68
CA VAL A 98 -2.89 2.52 -2.65
C VAL A 98 -2.30 1.74 -1.48
N ALA A 99 -1.57 0.65 -1.73
CA ALA A 99 -1.07 -0.23 -0.68
C ALA A 99 -0.03 0.45 0.22
N GLY A 100 0.89 1.24 -0.36
CA GLY A 100 1.99 1.85 0.37
C GLY A 100 1.63 3.14 1.11
N SER A 101 0.55 3.83 0.73
CA SER A 101 0.28 5.17 1.29
C SER A 101 -0.44 5.10 2.63
N GLU A 102 -1.55 4.36 2.71
CA GLU A 102 -2.43 4.39 3.89
C GLU A 102 -1.84 3.57 5.04
N THR A 103 -1.29 2.39 4.75
CA THR A 103 -0.73 1.50 5.77
C THR A 103 0.48 2.10 6.50
N VAL A 104 1.40 2.70 5.75
CA VAL A 104 2.58 3.36 6.30
C VAL A 104 2.19 4.58 7.12
N ALA A 105 1.26 5.42 6.62
CA ALA A 105 0.80 6.60 7.35
C ALA A 105 0.15 6.24 8.70
N ILE A 106 -0.68 5.20 8.74
CA ILE A 106 -1.31 4.71 9.97
C ILE A 106 -0.23 4.14 10.93
N SER A 107 0.70 3.34 10.42
CA SER A 107 1.77 2.75 11.24
C SER A 107 2.65 3.84 11.88
N LEU A 108 3.06 4.85 11.11
CA LEU A 108 3.85 5.99 11.62
C LEU A 108 3.06 6.86 12.62
N SER A 109 1.75 7.01 12.42
CA SER A 109 0.88 7.73 13.36
C SER A 109 0.85 7.03 14.72
N TRP A 110 0.70 5.70 14.73
CA TRP A 110 0.76 4.90 15.96
C TRP A 110 2.15 4.91 16.61
N LEU A 111 3.20 4.81 15.81
CA LEU A 111 4.58 4.88 16.33
C LEU A 111 4.82 6.21 17.03
N THR A 112 4.46 7.32 16.38
CA THR A 112 4.62 8.67 16.94
C THR A 112 3.83 8.81 18.23
N TYR A 113 2.56 8.36 18.23
CA TYR A 113 1.71 8.38 19.42
C TYR A 113 2.30 7.57 20.58
N THR A 114 2.83 6.37 20.29
CA THR A 114 3.44 5.49 21.27
C THR A 114 4.70 6.13 21.85
N LEU A 115 5.57 6.71 21.03
CA LEU A 115 6.76 7.41 21.51
C LEU A 115 6.39 8.61 22.40
N CYS A 116 5.35 9.37 22.07
CA CYS A 116 4.85 10.45 22.95
C CYS A 116 4.36 9.94 24.31
N LYS A 117 3.84 8.69 24.39
CA LYS A 117 3.39 8.07 25.64
C LYS A 117 4.53 7.50 26.48
N TYR A 118 5.68 7.20 25.88
CA TYR A 118 6.84 6.62 26.56
C TYR A 118 8.09 7.49 26.35
N PRO A 119 8.20 8.63 27.09
CA PRO A 119 9.29 9.59 26.90
C PRO A 119 10.69 8.99 27.04
N ASP A 120 10.88 8.03 27.94
CA ASP A 120 12.18 7.36 28.15
C ASP A 120 12.59 6.54 26.90
N VAL A 121 11.62 5.86 26.28
CA VAL A 121 11.83 5.11 25.03
C VAL A 121 12.15 6.08 23.90
N GLN A 122 11.39 7.16 23.79
CA GLN A 122 11.64 8.22 22.80
C GLN A 122 13.03 8.85 22.96
N ALA A 123 13.43 9.18 24.19
CA ALA A 123 14.72 9.78 24.47
C ALA A 123 15.87 8.83 24.05
N LYS A 124 15.74 7.54 24.34
CA LYS A 124 16.72 6.53 23.94
C LYS A 124 16.80 6.33 22.43
N ALA A 125 15.65 6.24 21.73
CA ALA A 125 15.61 6.14 20.27
C ALA A 125 16.18 7.39 19.59
N ARG A 126 15.89 8.57 20.14
CA ARG A 126 16.46 9.83 19.66
C ARG A 126 17.97 9.91 19.87
N ALA A 127 18.47 9.45 21.03
CA ALA A 127 19.90 9.42 21.31
C ALA A 127 20.66 8.50 20.33
N GLU A 128 20.10 7.33 20.02
CA GLU A 128 20.65 6.43 18.99
C GLU A 128 20.67 7.11 17.62
N ALA A 129 19.55 7.69 17.19
CA ALA A 129 19.48 8.41 15.91
C ALA A 129 20.49 9.57 15.82
N MET A 130 20.66 10.33 16.90
CA MET A 130 21.63 11.43 16.96
C MET A 130 23.10 10.95 16.95
N SER A 131 23.36 9.70 17.34
CA SER A 131 24.72 9.16 17.39
C SER A 131 25.36 9.01 15.99
N LEU A 132 24.54 9.00 14.93
CA LEU A 132 25.02 9.05 13.54
C LEU A 132 25.77 10.35 13.24
N GLY A 133 25.44 11.45 13.91
CA GLY A 133 26.06 12.76 13.68
C GLY A 133 25.66 13.45 12.37
N HIS A 134 24.77 12.83 11.59
CA HIS A 134 24.18 13.37 10.37
C HIS A 134 22.77 12.80 10.16
N ASP A 135 22.04 13.35 9.19
CA ASP A 135 20.74 12.81 8.81
C ASP A 135 20.93 11.45 8.08
N PRO A 136 20.16 10.40 8.43
CA PRO A 136 20.22 9.12 7.76
C PRO A 136 19.64 9.25 6.35
N THR A 137 20.48 9.09 5.33
CA THR A 137 20.09 9.23 3.91
C THR A 137 20.29 7.94 3.12
N THR A 138 20.93 6.93 3.73
CA THR A 138 21.28 5.66 3.09
C THR A 138 20.74 4.47 3.88
N ALA A 139 20.69 3.31 3.22
CA ALA A 139 20.34 2.06 3.90
C ALA A 139 21.38 1.63 4.93
N ASP A 140 22.66 1.95 4.71
CA ASP A 140 23.76 1.62 5.62
C ASP A 140 23.62 2.37 6.96
N ASP A 141 23.05 3.57 6.94
CA ASP A 141 22.75 4.34 8.15
C ASP A 141 21.77 3.60 9.07
N LEU A 142 20.82 2.87 8.49
CA LEU A 142 19.77 2.15 9.23
C LEU A 142 20.34 0.98 10.02
N VAL A 143 21.44 0.37 9.57
CA VAL A 143 22.13 -0.73 10.28
C VAL A 143 22.60 -0.28 11.66
N ASN A 144 22.88 1.01 11.83
CA ASN A 144 23.34 1.60 13.09
C ASN A 144 22.19 2.07 14.00
N LEU A 145 20.93 1.75 13.68
CA LEU A 145 19.74 2.16 14.43
C LEU A 145 18.91 0.97 14.99
N PRO A 146 19.52 -0.03 15.65
CA PRO A 146 18.81 -1.24 16.08
C PRO A 146 17.73 -0.99 17.15
N TYR A 147 17.89 0.02 18.02
CA TYR A 147 16.87 0.33 19.01
C TYR A 147 15.67 1.04 18.38
N LEU A 148 15.88 1.92 17.41
CA LEU A 148 14.81 2.51 16.63
C LEU A 148 14.07 1.45 15.82
N GLU A 149 14.79 0.50 15.20
CA GLU A 149 14.19 -0.66 14.53
C GLU A 149 13.32 -1.46 15.51
N ALA A 150 13.82 -1.76 16.71
CA ALA A 150 13.04 -2.44 17.75
C ALA A 150 11.77 -1.66 18.13
N CYS A 151 11.82 -0.33 18.18
CA CYS A 151 10.63 0.50 18.43
C CYS A 151 9.60 0.38 17.31
N VAL A 152 10.04 0.35 16.04
CA VAL A 152 9.16 0.15 14.88
C VAL A 152 8.53 -1.24 14.92
N LEU A 153 9.32 -2.28 15.16
CA LEU A 153 8.85 -3.67 15.23
C LEU A 153 7.85 -3.86 16.38
N GLU A 154 8.12 -3.30 17.55
CA GLU A 154 7.21 -3.37 18.69
C GLU A 154 5.90 -2.60 18.42
N ASN A 155 5.97 -1.46 17.74
CA ASN A 155 4.78 -0.74 17.31
C ASN A 155 3.94 -1.59 16.34
N ILE A 156 4.56 -2.26 15.35
CA ILE A 156 3.85 -3.14 14.42
C ILE A 156 3.25 -4.35 15.16
N ARG A 157 3.96 -4.91 16.15
CA ARG A 157 3.45 -6.01 16.99
C ARG A 157 2.23 -5.59 17.81
N ALA A 158 2.24 -4.39 18.38
CA ALA A 158 1.17 -3.89 19.23
C ALA A 158 -0.01 -3.29 18.45
N GLN A 159 0.26 -2.65 17.31
CA GLN A 159 -0.69 -1.91 16.47
C GLN A 159 -0.56 -2.34 15.00
N ALA A 160 -0.77 -3.63 14.74
CA ALA A 160 -0.79 -4.14 13.38
C ALA A 160 -1.93 -3.47 12.58
N VAL A 161 -1.57 -2.77 11.50
CA VAL A 161 -2.53 -2.06 10.64
C VAL A 161 -3.49 -3.03 9.97
N ASP A 162 -2.97 -4.19 9.55
CA ASP A 162 -3.76 -5.31 9.04
C ASP A 162 -3.58 -6.52 9.96
N GLN A 163 -4.69 -7.05 10.45
CA GLN A 163 -4.71 -8.21 11.34
C GLN A 163 -5.09 -9.51 10.61
N THR A 164 -5.45 -9.42 9.32
CA THR A 164 -5.96 -10.56 8.58
C THR A 164 -5.20 -10.74 7.27
N PHE A 165 -4.68 -11.94 7.06
CA PHE A 165 -4.00 -12.31 5.82
C PHE A 165 -4.74 -13.48 5.19
N PRO A 166 -5.88 -13.24 4.51
CA PRO A 166 -6.65 -14.32 3.93
C PRO A 166 -5.83 -15.08 2.90
N ARG A 167 -6.01 -16.40 2.87
CA ARG A 167 -5.43 -17.32 1.90
C ARG A 167 -6.52 -18.27 1.42
N VAL A 168 -6.38 -18.74 0.19
CA VAL A 168 -7.23 -19.78 -0.38
C VAL A 168 -6.31 -20.91 -0.81
N ASN A 169 -6.56 -22.12 -0.32
CA ASN A 169 -5.81 -23.30 -0.74
C ASN A 169 -6.15 -23.61 -2.19
N SER A 170 -5.14 -23.73 -3.05
CA SER A 170 -5.32 -24.13 -4.45
C SER A 170 -5.62 -25.62 -4.60
N GLU A 171 -5.26 -26.41 -3.60
CA GLU A 171 -5.44 -27.85 -3.54
C GLU A 171 -5.72 -28.30 -2.09
N PRO A 172 -6.35 -29.46 -1.87
CA PRO A 172 -6.55 -30.00 -0.52
C PRO A 172 -5.23 -30.07 0.25
N SER A 173 -5.20 -29.52 1.47
CA SER A 173 -3.98 -29.37 2.26
C SER A 173 -4.27 -29.66 3.72
N GLU A 174 -3.42 -30.44 4.38
CA GLU A 174 -3.54 -30.70 5.80
C GLU A 174 -2.76 -29.65 6.61
N ILE A 175 -3.42 -29.02 7.58
CA ILE A 175 -2.81 -28.06 8.53
C ILE A 175 -3.14 -28.53 9.95
N ASP A 176 -2.11 -28.78 10.75
CA ASP A 176 -2.23 -29.24 12.14
C ASP A 176 -3.17 -30.45 12.33
N GLY A 177 -3.08 -31.43 11.42
CA GLY A 177 -3.91 -32.64 11.47
C GLY A 177 -5.33 -32.46 10.94
N LYS A 178 -5.64 -31.31 10.33
CA LYS A 178 -6.97 -31.00 9.77
C LYS A 178 -6.87 -30.78 8.26
N PRO A 179 -7.75 -31.38 7.46
CA PRO A 179 -7.80 -31.17 6.01
C PRO A 179 -8.30 -29.77 5.63
#